data_AF-A0A2H5AUA9-F1
#
_entry.id   AF-A0A2H5AUA9-F1
#
_cell.length_a   1.000
_cell.length_b   1.000
_cell.length_c   1.000
_cell.angle_alpha   90.00
_cell.angle_beta   90.00
_cell.angle_gamma   90.00
#
_symmetry.space_group_name_H-M   'P 1'
#
loop_
_entity.id
_entity.type
_entity.pdbx_description
1 polymer ?
#
loop_
_entity_poly.entity_id
_entity_poly.type
_entity_poly.pdbx_seq_one_letter_code
_entity_poly.pdbx_strand_id
1 'polypeptide(L)'
;MAKITAAAGVRRPAVMIRSSPWKAGSEQTPWHDVFDLDNGHVRYFGDHKFDTAKPLGSTTGNAALLEVFDGHQAPTAAGRAAAAPLLLFRSVSRNGKVKGHVEFCGVGLIERAERVVQWAGRARTTFTNYVFDLAVIDLAAEGDKLDWEWITARRVASRSDAEVLELAPTAWREWVKRGHSVLPRVRRRVARSRVIKVRDQRPASGSTAETDLEAVYRRFDGDKHAFEALASAVAARVMRASGHSYTEGWLTRRSGDGGADFVGRLDLGSGLAGTKLVVLGQAKCIKPDSLVSAEQIARVVARLRRGWIGVYVTTGSYSEPAQLEMVEDQYPVVLINGQDLVKELREIALEDHGGDLSGCVEHLLNSRPLEVLNRRPEEILLG
;
A
#
# COMPACT_ATOMS: atom_id res chain seq x y z
N MET A 1 10.72 -6.62 -29.36
CA MET A 1 10.89 -7.82 -30.21
C MET A 1 10.42 -7.53 -31.62
N ALA A 2 10.95 -8.23 -32.62
CA ALA A 2 10.44 -8.19 -33.99
C ALA A 2 8.99 -8.73 -34.05
N LYS A 3 8.21 -8.25 -35.02
CA LYS A 3 6.88 -8.79 -35.30
C LYS A 3 7.03 -10.15 -36.00
N ILE A 4 6.04 -11.01 -35.83
CA ILE A 4 5.93 -12.28 -36.53
C ILE A 4 4.70 -12.27 -37.44
N THR A 5 4.78 -12.97 -38.56
CA THR A 5 3.62 -13.22 -39.42
C THR A 5 2.96 -14.51 -38.95
N ALA A 6 1.83 -14.40 -38.25
CA ALA A 6 1.01 -15.54 -37.85
C ALA A 6 -0.14 -15.76 -38.85
N ALA A 7 -0.81 -16.90 -38.78
CA ALA A 7 -1.93 -17.22 -39.69
C ALA A 7 -3.07 -16.19 -39.65
N ALA A 8 -3.30 -15.54 -38.51
CA ALA A 8 -4.32 -14.51 -38.32
C ALA A 8 -3.85 -13.06 -38.62
N GLY A 9 -2.57 -12.88 -38.97
CA GLY A 9 -1.99 -11.56 -39.24
C GLY A 9 -0.65 -11.32 -38.54
N VAL A 10 -0.20 -10.07 -38.60
CA VAL A 10 1.07 -9.65 -37.97
C VAL A 10 0.87 -9.52 -36.46
N ARG A 11 1.65 -10.27 -35.68
CA ARG A 11 1.60 -10.26 -34.21
C ARG A 11 2.92 -9.77 -33.63
N ARG A 12 2.83 -8.91 -32.62
CA ARG A 12 3.97 -8.55 -31.77
C ARG A 12 3.94 -9.43 -30.51
N PRO A 13 4.99 -10.24 -30.24
CA PRO A 13 4.94 -11.15 -29.10
C PRO A 13 4.88 -10.43 -27.75
N ALA A 14 5.73 -9.42 -27.55
CA ALA A 14 5.77 -8.56 -26.38
C ALA A 14 6.60 -7.30 -26.67
N VAL A 15 6.39 -6.27 -25.86
CA VAL A 15 7.31 -5.13 -25.73
C VAL A 15 7.98 -5.21 -24.36
N MET A 16 9.30 -5.17 -24.33
CA MET A 16 10.06 -5.17 -23.09
C MET A 16 10.47 -3.72 -22.78
N ILE A 17 9.98 -3.20 -21.66
CA ILE A 17 10.32 -1.87 -21.16
C ILE A 17 11.38 -2.01 -20.10
N ARG A 18 12.45 -1.24 -20.21
CA ARG A 18 13.50 -1.16 -19.18
C ARG A 18 13.65 0.28 -18.73
N SER A 19 13.32 0.54 -17.47
CA SER A 19 13.60 1.83 -16.82
C SER A 19 14.92 1.79 -16.02
N SER A 20 15.52 2.97 -15.85
CA SER A 20 16.74 3.15 -15.07
C SER A 20 16.53 4.29 -14.06
N PRO A 21 16.21 3.97 -12.79
CA PRO A 21 15.80 4.97 -11.79
C PRO A 21 16.95 5.88 -11.32
N TRP A 22 18.21 5.55 -11.65
CA TRP A 22 19.42 6.25 -11.19
C TRP A 22 19.55 7.71 -11.66
N LYS A 23 18.65 8.20 -12.53
CA LYS A 23 18.59 9.60 -12.97
C LYS A 23 17.31 10.33 -12.48
N ALA A 24 16.45 9.66 -11.73
CA ALA A 24 15.22 10.24 -11.20
C ALA A 24 15.53 11.37 -10.21
N GLY A 25 14.85 12.51 -10.36
CA GLY A 25 14.90 13.61 -9.39
C GLY A 25 16.12 14.55 -9.45
N SER A 26 17.00 14.44 -10.46
CA SER A 26 18.08 15.42 -10.67
C SER A 26 17.57 16.70 -11.36
N GLU A 27 18.22 17.85 -11.12
CA GLU A 27 17.91 19.14 -11.78
C GLU A 27 17.84 19.06 -13.32
N GLN A 28 18.51 18.07 -13.93
CA GLN A 28 18.60 17.90 -15.37
C GLN A 28 17.45 17.08 -15.98
N THR A 29 16.69 16.33 -15.18
CA THR A 29 15.57 15.49 -15.62
C THR A 29 14.45 15.46 -14.58
N PRO A 30 13.58 16.51 -14.52
CA PRO A 30 12.42 16.49 -13.62
C PRO A 30 11.44 15.37 -13.97
N TRP A 31 11.44 14.96 -15.24
CA TRP A 31 10.64 13.85 -15.76
C TRP A 31 11.41 12.54 -15.61
N HIS A 32 10.84 11.61 -14.85
CA HIS A 32 11.37 10.29 -14.64
C HIS A 32 10.21 9.31 -14.64
N ASP A 33 10.48 8.07 -15.04
CA ASP A 33 9.48 7.04 -14.97
C ASP A 33 9.10 6.80 -13.50
N VAL A 34 7.81 6.71 -13.22
CA VAL A 34 7.27 6.45 -11.88
C VAL A 34 6.74 5.03 -11.83
N PHE A 35 7.24 4.23 -10.90
CA PHE A 35 6.83 2.85 -10.70
C PHE A 35 6.07 2.74 -9.38
N ASP A 36 4.76 2.99 -9.42
CA ASP A 36 3.84 2.75 -8.31
C ASP A 36 3.27 1.33 -8.44
N LEU A 37 4.15 0.35 -8.25
CA LEU A 37 3.78 -1.05 -8.38
C LEU A 37 2.77 -1.47 -7.30
N ASP A 38 2.74 -0.78 -6.16
CA ASP A 38 1.80 -1.06 -5.07
C ASP A 38 0.36 -0.81 -5.48
N ASN A 39 0.13 0.20 -6.31
CA ASN A 39 -1.17 0.48 -6.93
C ASN A 39 -1.29 -0.03 -8.37
N GLY A 40 -0.33 -0.82 -8.84
CA GLY A 40 -0.33 -1.37 -10.20
C GLY A 40 -0.34 -0.30 -11.29
N HIS A 41 0.42 0.77 -11.08
CA HIS A 41 0.53 1.90 -12.00
C HIS A 41 1.99 2.20 -12.33
N VAL A 42 2.29 2.36 -13.62
CA VAL A 42 3.60 2.85 -14.08
C VAL A 42 3.39 4.00 -15.04
N ARG A 43 4.01 5.14 -14.75
CA ARG A 43 4.08 6.28 -15.67
C ARG A 43 5.41 6.24 -16.40
N TYR A 44 5.39 5.98 -17.70
CA TYR A 44 6.58 5.74 -18.51
C TYR A 44 6.75 6.79 -19.60
N PHE A 45 7.95 7.39 -19.71
CA PHE A 45 8.25 8.39 -20.73
C PHE A 45 8.83 7.76 -21.99
N GLY A 46 8.39 8.27 -23.13
CA GLY A 46 8.83 7.85 -24.45
C GLY A 46 10.30 8.10 -24.73
N ASP A 47 10.78 7.52 -25.83
CA ASP A 47 12.18 7.60 -26.25
C ASP A 47 12.50 8.81 -27.13
N HIS A 48 11.59 9.79 -27.26
CA HIS A 48 11.89 11.04 -27.94
C HIS A 48 12.80 11.91 -27.06
N LYS A 49 13.83 12.49 -27.67
CA LYS A 49 14.80 13.39 -27.02
C LYS A 49 14.92 14.69 -27.80
N PHE A 50 15.49 15.72 -27.17
CA PHE A 50 15.62 17.04 -27.79
C PHE A 50 16.47 17.04 -29.09
N ASP A 51 17.40 16.11 -29.21
CA ASP A 51 18.31 15.90 -30.35
C ASP A 51 17.77 14.88 -31.37
N THR A 52 16.54 14.41 -31.18
CA THR A 52 15.92 13.45 -32.08
C THR A 52 15.50 14.12 -33.39
N ALA A 53 16.17 13.78 -34.49
CA ALA A 53 15.82 14.29 -35.83
C ALA A 53 14.52 13.70 -36.40
N LYS A 54 14.03 12.59 -35.84
CA LYS A 54 12.80 11.91 -36.29
C LYS A 54 11.55 12.68 -35.84
N PRO A 55 10.43 12.64 -36.59
CA PRO A 55 9.15 13.17 -36.12
C PRO A 55 8.67 12.54 -34.81
N LEU A 56 7.88 13.28 -34.03
CA LEU A 56 7.22 12.79 -32.83
C LEU A 56 6.43 11.50 -33.12
N GLY A 57 6.62 10.48 -32.28
CA GLY A 57 5.96 9.18 -32.44
C GLY A 57 6.66 8.20 -33.40
N SER A 58 7.69 8.62 -34.14
CA SER A 58 8.40 7.76 -35.11
C SER A 58 9.75 7.22 -34.62
N THR A 59 10.14 7.56 -33.39
CA THR A 59 11.21 6.84 -32.68
C THR A 59 10.81 5.39 -32.42
N THR A 60 11.78 4.48 -32.37
CA THR A 60 11.50 3.04 -32.32
C THR A 60 10.63 2.65 -31.13
N GLY A 61 10.87 3.25 -29.96
CA GLY A 61 10.10 3.02 -28.73
C GLY A 61 8.69 3.59 -28.83
N ASN A 62 8.56 4.88 -29.14
CA ASN A 62 7.24 5.52 -29.25
C ASN A 62 6.36 4.87 -30.33
N ALA A 63 6.91 4.57 -31.50
CA ALA A 63 6.16 3.91 -32.56
C ALA A 63 5.64 2.53 -32.12
N ALA A 64 6.48 1.77 -31.39
CA ALA A 64 6.08 0.49 -30.84
C ALA A 64 5.00 0.61 -29.75
N LEU A 65 5.08 1.63 -28.88
CA LEU A 65 4.11 1.83 -27.81
C LEU A 65 2.78 2.38 -28.32
N LEU A 66 2.78 3.25 -29.34
CA LEU A 66 1.56 3.72 -29.99
C LEU A 66 0.83 2.57 -30.72
N GLU A 67 1.57 1.72 -31.43
CA GLU A 67 0.99 0.51 -32.04
C GLU A 67 0.37 -0.44 -30.99
N VAL A 68 1.07 -0.63 -29.86
CA VAL A 68 0.54 -1.45 -28.76
C VAL A 68 -0.65 -0.80 -28.07
N PHE A 69 -0.68 0.53 -27.98
CA PHE A 69 -1.80 1.28 -27.44
C PHE A 69 -3.07 1.04 -28.25
N ASP A 70 -2.99 1.05 -29.60
CA ASP A 70 -4.14 0.75 -30.46
C ASP A 70 -4.71 -0.65 -30.18
N GLY A 71 -3.83 -1.65 -29.98
CA GLY A 71 -4.23 -3.01 -29.60
C GLY A 71 -4.87 -3.08 -28.21
N HIS A 72 -4.37 -2.31 -27.24
CA HIS A 72 -4.96 -2.23 -25.91
C HIS A 72 -6.33 -1.51 -25.93
N GLN A 73 -6.52 -0.54 -26.82
CA GLN A 73 -7.79 0.18 -27.00
C GLN A 73 -8.80 -0.54 -27.91
N ALA A 74 -8.47 -1.74 -28.40
CA ALA A 74 -9.36 -2.47 -29.29
C ALA A 74 -10.75 -2.72 -28.67
N PRO A 75 -11.85 -2.41 -29.38
CA PRO A 75 -13.19 -2.49 -28.81
C PRO A 75 -13.68 -3.93 -28.62
N THR A 76 -13.16 -4.87 -29.43
CA THR A 76 -13.56 -6.29 -29.41
C THR A 76 -12.55 -7.16 -28.67
N ALA A 77 -13.03 -8.27 -28.11
CA ALA A 77 -12.15 -9.26 -27.48
C ALA A 77 -11.14 -9.86 -28.47
N ALA A 78 -11.55 -10.08 -29.72
CA ALA A 78 -10.66 -10.56 -30.78
C ALA A 78 -9.50 -9.58 -31.05
N GLY A 79 -9.78 -8.27 -31.12
CA GLY A 79 -8.72 -7.26 -31.27
C GLY A 79 -7.76 -7.21 -30.09
N ARG A 80 -8.28 -7.37 -28.85
CA ARG A 80 -7.46 -7.41 -27.63
C ARG A 80 -6.64 -8.70 -27.50
N ALA A 81 -7.07 -9.83 -28.04
CA ALA A 81 -6.33 -11.09 -27.98
C ALA A 81 -4.97 -11.01 -28.69
N ALA A 82 -4.91 -10.24 -29.78
CA ALA A 82 -3.68 -9.95 -30.52
C ALA A 82 -2.77 -8.93 -29.81
N ALA A 83 -3.29 -8.16 -28.84
CA ALA A 83 -2.55 -7.09 -28.17
C ALA A 83 -1.28 -7.61 -27.48
N ALA A 84 -0.17 -6.88 -27.64
CA ALA A 84 1.11 -7.29 -27.11
C ALA A 84 1.28 -6.86 -25.65
N PRO A 85 1.59 -7.78 -24.71
CA PRO A 85 1.89 -7.41 -23.34
C PRO A 85 3.14 -6.55 -23.24
N LEU A 86 3.12 -5.60 -22.30
CA LEU A 86 4.31 -4.88 -21.87
C LEU A 86 4.98 -5.66 -20.73
N LEU A 87 6.19 -6.13 -20.91
CA LEU A 87 6.99 -6.72 -19.83
C LEU A 87 7.84 -5.62 -19.22
N LEU A 88 7.57 -5.27 -17.97
CA LEU A 88 8.19 -4.14 -17.30
C LEU A 88 9.41 -4.60 -16.51
N PHE A 89 10.51 -3.90 -16.68
CA PHE A 89 11.75 -4.13 -15.95
C PHE A 89 12.34 -2.82 -15.45
N ARG A 90 12.98 -2.85 -14.28
CA ARG A 90 13.82 -1.75 -13.80
C ARG A 90 15.23 -2.24 -13.50
N SER A 91 16.21 -1.38 -13.76
CA SER A 91 17.60 -1.67 -13.41
C SER A 91 17.77 -1.61 -11.89
N VAL A 92 18.37 -2.64 -11.29
CA VAL A 92 18.58 -2.74 -9.83
C VAL A 92 20.06 -2.98 -9.51
N SER A 93 20.49 -2.53 -8.33
CA SER A 93 21.81 -2.84 -7.80
C SER A 93 21.80 -4.20 -7.11
N ARG A 94 22.80 -5.03 -7.35
CA ARG A 94 22.97 -6.32 -6.67
C ARG A 94 24.43 -6.54 -6.31
N ASN A 95 24.72 -6.90 -5.06
CA ASN A 95 26.08 -7.16 -4.56
C ASN A 95 27.06 -6.01 -4.87
N GLY A 96 26.64 -4.76 -4.63
CA GLY A 96 27.46 -3.57 -4.90
C GLY A 96 27.63 -3.20 -6.39
N LYS A 97 27.11 -4.01 -7.33
CA LYS A 97 27.14 -3.70 -8.77
C LYS A 97 25.86 -2.97 -9.19
N VAL A 98 26.01 -1.72 -9.60
CA VAL A 98 24.91 -0.82 -10.04
C VAL A 98 24.35 -1.19 -11.42
N LYS A 99 25.12 -1.91 -12.24
CA LYS A 99 24.75 -2.31 -13.61
C LYS A 99 24.75 -3.82 -13.77
N GLY A 100 24.00 -4.30 -14.77
CA GLY A 100 23.96 -5.71 -15.19
C GLY A 100 22.79 -6.52 -14.64
N HIS A 101 21.98 -5.95 -13.75
CA HIS A 101 20.83 -6.63 -13.16
C HIS A 101 19.54 -5.86 -13.45
N VAL A 102 18.47 -6.61 -13.64
CA VAL A 102 17.11 -6.09 -13.79
C VAL A 102 16.17 -6.85 -12.86
N GLU A 103 15.17 -6.15 -12.38
CA GLU A 103 14.03 -6.71 -11.67
C GLU A 103 12.82 -6.69 -12.59
N PHE A 104 12.06 -7.78 -12.59
CA PHE A 104 10.78 -7.85 -13.28
C PHE A 104 9.71 -7.15 -12.43
N CYS A 105 9.02 -6.17 -13.03
CA CYS A 105 8.03 -5.32 -12.37
C CYS A 105 6.59 -5.69 -12.74
N GLY A 106 6.39 -6.76 -13.51
CA GLY A 106 5.07 -7.25 -13.89
C GLY A 106 4.74 -7.07 -15.38
N VAL A 107 3.51 -7.43 -15.71
CA VAL A 107 2.94 -7.31 -17.05
C VAL A 107 2.03 -6.08 -17.08
N GLY A 108 2.23 -5.20 -18.06
CA GLY A 108 1.50 -3.97 -18.22
C GLY A 108 0.64 -3.94 -19.49
N LEU A 109 -0.42 -3.15 -19.43
CA LEU A 109 -1.16 -2.64 -20.58
C LEU A 109 -1.21 -1.11 -20.55
N ILE A 110 -1.39 -0.48 -21.71
CA ILE A 110 -1.39 0.98 -21.86
C ILE A 110 -2.83 1.49 -21.70
N GLU A 111 -3.06 2.25 -20.65
CA GLU A 111 -4.36 2.89 -20.38
C GLU A 111 -4.51 4.19 -21.14
N ARG A 112 -3.40 4.94 -21.22
CA ARG A 112 -3.39 6.30 -21.75
C ARG A 112 -2.04 6.60 -22.38
N ALA A 113 -2.07 7.37 -23.47
CA ALA A 113 -0.90 7.93 -24.13
C ALA A 113 -1.12 9.43 -24.34
N GLU A 114 -0.27 10.28 -23.75
CA GLU A 114 -0.38 11.73 -23.83
C GLU A 114 0.89 12.33 -24.44
N ARG A 115 0.73 13.44 -25.18
CA ARG A 115 1.86 14.25 -25.61
C ARG A 115 2.22 15.23 -24.49
N VAL A 116 3.50 15.29 -24.15
CA VAL A 116 4.03 16.18 -23.11
C VAL A 116 5.17 17.02 -23.67
N VAL A 117 5.28 18.26 -23.21
CA VAL A 117 6.43 19.13 -23.49
C VAL A 117 7.43 18.97 -22.35
N GLN A 118 8.66 18.65 -22.69
CA GLN A 118 9.77 18.45 -21.78
C GLN A 118 10.85 19.48 -22.07
N TRP A 119 11.60 19.89 -21.03
CA TRP A 119 12.80 20.72 -21.17
C TRP A 119 14.06 19.84 -21.07
N ALA A 120 15.11 20.17 -21.82
CA ALA A 120 16.42 19.54 -21.73
C ALA A 120 17.57 20.56 -21.57
N GLY A 121 18.63 20.12 -20.89
CA GLY A 121 19.87 20.87 -20.73
C GLY A 121 19.76 22.13 -19.87
N ARG A 122 20.90 22.78 -19.62
CA ARG A 122 20.95 24.04 -18.83
C ARG A 122 20.21 25.20 -19.50
N ALA A 123 20.11 25.19 -20.83
CA ALA A 123 19.41 26.20 -21.62
C ALA A 123 17.87 26.04 -21.63
N ARG A 124 17.33 24.97 -21.01
CA ARG A 124 15.88 24.67 -20.93
C ARG A 124 15.18 24.62 -22.29
N THR A 125 15.84 24.12 -23.32
CA THR A 125 15.23 23.92 -24.65
C THR A 125 14.06 22.94 -24.55
N THR A 126 12.92 23.29 -25.15
CA THR A 126 11.73 22.44 -25.18
C THR A 126 11.79 21.39 -26.28
N PHE A 127 11.23 20.23 -26.01
CA PHE A 127 10.93 19.20 -26.99
C PHE A 127 9.66 18.45 -26.58
N THR A 128 8.93 17.91 -27.56
CA THR A 128 7.72 17.12 -27.30
C THR A 128 8.07 15.63 -27.25
N ASN A 129 7.44 14.91 -26.33
CA ASN A 129 7.55 13.46 -26.21
C ASN A 129 6.18 12.86 -25.85
N TYR A 130 6.11 11.54 -25.76
CA TYR A 130 4.96 10.84 -25.20
C TYR A 130 5.19 10.45 -23.74
N VAL A 131 4.11 10.43 -22.96
CA VAL A 131 4.04 9.74 -21.68
C VAL A 131 2.93 8.70 -21.76
N PHE A 132 3.17 7.53 -21.19
CA PHE A 132 2.27 6.40 -21.19
C PHE A 132 1.93 6.02 -19.76
N ASP A 133 0.63 5.98 -19.44
CA ASP A 133 0.16 5.43 -18.17
C ASP A 133 -0.16 3.95 -18.38
N LEU A 134 0.53 3.13 -17.61
CA LEU A 134 0.48 1.69 -17.72
C LEU A 134 -0.23 1.12 -16.50
N ALA A 135 -1.22 0.25 -16.73
CA ALA A 135 -1.77 -0.60 -15.70
C ALA A 135 -0.98 -1.89 -15.62
N VAL A 136 -0.37 -2.17 -14.47
CA VAL A 136 0.23 -3.46 -14.17
C VAL A 136 -0.87 -4.40 -13.72
N ILE A 137 -1.01 -5.54 -14.38
CA ILE A 137 -2.05 -6.53 -14.05
C ILE A 137 -1.66 -7.36 -12.82
N ASP A 138 -2.67 -7.81 -12.10
CA ASP A 138 -2.53 -8.69 -10.94
C ASP A 138 -2.08 -10.09 -11.38
N LEU A 139 -1.05 -10.62 -10.72
CA LEU A 139 -0.52 -11.97 -10.93
C LEU A 139 -0.71 -12.84 -9.68
N ALA A 140 -1.53 -12.43 -8.72
CA ALA A 140 -1.74 -13.15 -7.47
C ALA A 140 -2.25 -14.59 -7.69
N ALA A 141 -3.10 -14.82 -8.70
CA ALA A 141 -3.58 -16.16 -9.06
C ALA A 141 -2.45 -17.06 -9.57
N GLU A 142 -1.39 -16.47 -10.13
CA GLU A 142 -0.18 -17.12 -10.62
C GLU A 142 0.97 -17.07 -9.59
N GLY A 143 0.69 -16.70 -8.33
CA GLY A 143 1.69 -16.61 -7.26
C GLY A 143 2.74 -15.53 -7.50
N ASP A 144 2.33 -14.38 -8.04
CA ASP A 144 3.16 -13.23 -8.40
C ASP A 144 4.26 -13.55 -9.43
N LYS A 145 4.04 -14.57 -10.27
CA LYS A 145 4.96 -15.01 -11.32
C LYS A 145 4.31 -14.95 -12.68
N LEU A 146 5.13 -14.69 -13.70
CA LEU A 146 4.74 -14.83 -15.09
C LEU A 146 5.27 -16.16 -15.63
N ASP A 147 4.40 -16.99 -16.18
CA ASP A 147 4.82 -18.13 -16.98
C ASP A 147 5.33 -17.66 -18.35
N TRP A 148 6.61 -17.92 -18.63
CA TRP A 148 7.24 -17.55 -19.90
C TRP A 148 6.76 -18.40 -21.07
N GLU A 149 6.05 -19.51 -20.84
CA GLU A 149 5.42 -20.28 -21.91
C GLU A 149 4.45 -19.41 -22.69
N TRP A 150 3.70 -18.52 -22.03
CA TRP A 150 2.83 -17.56 -22.71
C TRP A 150 3.58 -16.70 -23.73
N ILE A 151 4.67 -16.07 -23.31
CA ILE A 151 5.50 -15.21 -24.18
C ILE A 151 6.17 -16.03 -25.28
N THR A 152 6.56 -17.27 -24.98
CA THR A 152 7.14 -18.20 -25.95
C THR A 152 6.11 -18.59 -27.01
N ALA A 153 4.89 -18.94 -26.62
CA ALA A 153 3.79 -19.27 -27.51
C ALA A 153 3.41 -18.10 -28.42
N ARG A 154 3.44 -16.86 -27.90
CA ARG A 154 3.22 -15.63 -28.69
C ARG A 154 4.19 -15.47 -29.86
N ARG A 155 5.37 -16.12 -29.81
CA ARG A 155 6.40 -16.09 -30.86
C ARG A 155 6.20 -17.16 -31.95
N VAL A 156 5.27 -18.09 -31.78
CA VAL A 156 5.05 -19.22 -32.69
C VAL A 156 4.01 -18.84 -33.74
N ALA A 157 4.42 -18.73 -35.02
CA ALA A 157 3.55 -18.28 -36.11
C ALA A 157 2.33 -19.18 -36.36
N SER A 158 2.45 -20.48 -36.10
CA SER A 158 1.37 -21.46 -36.28
C SER A 158 0.31 -21.43 -35.17
N ARG A 159 0.59 -20.82 -34.02
CA ARG A 159 -0.39 -20.69 -32.93
C ARG A 159 -1.29 -19.48 -33.14
N SER A 160 -2.60 -19.71 -33.03
CA SER A 160 -3.64 -18.68 -33.04
C SER A 160 -3.59 -17.84 -31.77
N ASP A 161 -4.22 -16.65 -31.80
CA ASP A 161 -4.29 -15.79 -30.62
C ASP A 161 -5.12 -16.42 -29.50
N ALA A 162 -6.11 -17.26 -29.83
CA ALA A 162 -6.92 -17.98 -28.85
C ALA A 162 -6.10 -19.03 -28.09
N GLU A 163 -5.34 -19.89 -28.79
CA GLU A 163 -4.47 -20.90 -28.16
C GLU A 163 -3.41 -20.27 -27.27
N VAL A 164 -2.87 -19.12 -27.72
CA VAL A 164 -1.88 -18.36 -26.96
C VAL A 164 -2.50 -17.68 -25.74
N LEU A 165 -3.75 -17.22 -25.83
CA LEU A 165 -4.45 -16.55 -24.74
C LEU A 165 -4.71 -17.50 -23.57
N GLU A 166 -4.89 -18.80 -23.80
CA GLU A 166 -5.08 -19.79 -22.73
C GLU A 166 -3.89 -19.88 -21.76
N LEU A 167 -2.69 -19.56 -22.25
CA LEU A 167 -1.46 -19.53 -21.44
C LEU A 167 -1.28 -18.21 -20.68
N ALA A 168 -2.10 -17.19 -20.97
CA ALA A 168 -1.96 -15.88 -20.35
C ALA A 168 -2.45 -15.85 -18.89
N PRO A 169 -1.91 -14.94 -18.06
CA PRO A 169 -2.41 -14.72 -16.71
C PRO A 169 -3.93 -14.49 -16.69
N THR A 170 -4.56 -14.92 -15.61
CA THR A 170 -6.01 -14.86 -15.41
C THR A 170 -6.53 -13.42 -15.53
N ALA A 171 -5.81 -12.46 -14.96
CA ALA A 171 -6.10 -11.03 -15.10
C ALA A 171 -6.04 -10.54 -16.56
N TRP A 172 -5.06 -11.01 -17.34
CA TRP A 172 -4.96 -10.68 -18.76
C TRP A 172 -6.13 -11.25 -19.57
N ARG A 173 -6.47 -12.54 -19.35
CA ARG A 173 -7.60 -13.20 -20.03
C ARG A 173 -8.92 -12.49 -19.75
N GLU A 174 -9.13 -12.06 -18.50
CA GLU A 174 -10.33 -11.33 -18.12
C GLU A 174 -10.39 -9.93 -18.75
N TRP A 175 -9.25 -9.23 -18.86
CA TRP A 175 -9.16 -7.97 -19.61
C TRP A 175 -9.43 -8.17 -21.11
N VAL A 176 -8.87 -9.20 -21.75
CA VAL A 176 -9.18 -9.50 -23.15
C VAL A 176 -10.68 -9.71 -23.34
N LYS A 177 -11.34 -10.43 -22.44
CA LYS A 177 -12.78 -10.68 -22.49
C LYS A 177 -13.62 -9.41 -22.32
N ARG A 178 -13.31 -8.55 -21.34
CA ARG A 178 -14.19 -7.44 -20.90
C ARG A 178 -13.70 -6.02 -21.23
N GLY A 179 -12.47 -5.88 -21.69
CA GLY A 179 -11.84 -4.59 -22.00
C GLY A 179 -11.56 -3.74 -20.76
N HIS A 180 -11.42 -2.43 -20.97
CA HIS A 180 -11.03 -1.47 -19.92
C HIS A 180 -12.00 -1.40 -18.73
N SER A 181 -13.26 -1.79 -18.89
CA SER A 181 -14.26 -1.81 -17.81
C SER A 181 -13.84 -2.65 -16.60
N VAL A 182 -13.02 -3.69 -16.81
CA VAL A 182 -12.57 -4.60 -15.75
C VAL A 182 -11.24 -4.20 -15.14
N LEU A 183 -10.58 -3.17 -15.70
CA LEU A 183 -9.21 -2.81 -15.36
C LEU A 183 -9.00 -2.50 -13.88
N PRO A 184 -9.90 -1.78 -13.17
CA PRO A 184 -9.74 -1.55 -11.73
C PRO A 184 -9.66 -2.83 -10.89
N ARG A 185 -10.26 -3.93 -11.37
CA ARG A 185 -10.32 -5.22 -10.68
C ARG A 185 -9.15 -6.14 -11.01
N VAL A 186 -8.65 -6.08 -12.25
CA VAL A 186 -7.54 -6.92 -12.72
C VAL A 186 -6.17 -6.25 -12.58
N ARG A 187 -6.14 -5.01 -12.10
CA ARG A 187 -4.91 -4.28 -11.77
C ARG A 187 -4.28 -4.84 -10.49
N ARG A 188 -2.95 -4.96 -10.49
CA ARG A 188 -2.15 -5.27 -9.31
C ARG A 188 -2.47 -4.29 -8.18
N ARG A 189 -2.77 -4.81 -7.00
CA ARG A 189 -2.88 -4.03 -5.76
C ARG A 189 -2.14 -4.74 -4.65
N VAL A 190 -0.95 -4.26 -4.31
CA VAL A 190 -0.15 -4.74 -3.17
C VAL A 190 -0.80 -4.34 -1.85
N ALA A 191 -1.71 -3.36 -1.84
CA ALA A 191 -2.51 -3.04 -0.66
C ALA A 191 -3.18 -4.28 -0.04
N ARG A 192 -3.65 -5.23 -0.87
CA ARG A 192 -4.21 -6.50 -0.40
C ARG A 192 -3.19 -7.38 0.35
N SER A 193 -1.90 -7.31 0.02
CA SER A 193 -0.87 -8.05 0.75
C SER A 193 -0.55 -7.43 2.12
N ARG A 194 -0.98 -6.19 2.38
CA ARG A 194 -0.87 -5.52 3.68
C ARG A 194 -2.11 -5.72 4.56
N VAL A 195 -3.18 -6.33 4.03
CA VAL A 195 -4.39 -6.67 4.79
C VAL A 195 -4.15 -7.97 5.57
N ILE A 196 -4.33 -7.91 6.89
CA ILE A 196 -4.29 -9.06 7.77
C ILE A 196 -5.69 -9.67 7.84
N LYS A 197 -5.84 -10.96 7.55
CA LYS A 197 -7.14 -11.64 7.62
C LYS A 197 -7.69 -11.57 9.04
N VAL A 198 -9.01 -11.48 9.19
CA VAL A 198 -9.66 -11.41 10.51
C VAL A 198 -9.22 -12.55 11.44
N ARG A 199 -9.08 -13.77 10.89
CA ARG A 199 -8.64 -14.94 11.65
C ARG A 199 -7.23 -14.80 12.24
N ASP A 200 -6.37 -14.01 11.59
CA ASP A 200 -4.96 -13.81 11.96
C ASP A 200 -4.80 -12.58 12.89
N GLN A 201 -5.90 -11.87 13.18
CA GLN A 201 -6.01 -10.79 14.19
C GLN A 201 -6.65 -11.28 15.49
N ARG A 202 -6.89 -12.59 15.62
CA ARG A 202 -7.56 -13.22 16.75
C ARG A 202 -6.65 -14.28 17.33
N PRO A 203 -6.59 -14.39 18.67
CA PRO A 203 -5.96 -15.53 19.31
C PRO A 203 -6.50 -16.84 18.74
N ALA A 204 -5.64 -17.86 18.65
CA ALA A 204 -6.06 -19.19 18.25
C ALA A 204 -7.08 -19.75 19.25
N SER A 205 -8.11 -20.44 18.77
CA SER A 205 -9.13 -21.02 19.64
C SER A 205 -8.53 -22.05 20.59
N GLY A 206 -8.93 -21.99 21.87
CA GLY A 206 -8.38 -22.80 22.96
C GLY A 206 -7.01 -22.34 23.47
N SER A 207 -6.46 -21.24 22.95
CA SER A 207 -5.17 -20.71 23.42
C SER A 207 -5.31 -19.95 24.74
N THR A 208 -4.20 -19.83 25.46
CA THR A 208 -4.11 -18.95 26.63
C THR A 208 -4.44 -17.50 26.27
N ALA A 209 -3.97 -17.02 25.11
CA ALA A 209 -4.26 -15.68 24.61
C ALA A 209 -5.76 -15.43 24.34
N GLU A 210 -6.53 -16.45 23.93
CA GLU A 210 -7.99 -16.35 23.82
C GLU A 210 -8.63 -16.16 25.19
N THR A 211 -8.19 -16.94 26.18
CA THR A 211 -8.68 -16.84 27.57
C THR A 211 -8.36 -15.47 28.18
N ASP A 212 -7.16 -14.96 27.93
CA ASP A 212 -6.75 -13.64 28.39
C ASP A 212 -7.55 -12.51 27.73
N LEU A 213 -7.76 -12.60 26.41
CA LEU A 213 -8.53 -11.61 25.67
C LEU A 213 -9.96 -11.53 26.21
N GLU A 214 -10.55 -12.69 26.51
CA GLU A 214 -11.87 -12.78 27.12
C GLU A 214 -11.88 -12.21 28.54
N ALA A 215 -10.85 -12.46 29.34
CA ALA A 215 -10.71 -11.88 30.69
C ALA A 215 -10.59 -10.35 30.63
N VAL A 216 -9.77 -9.81 29.72
CA VAL A 216 -9.64 -8.37 29.47
C VAL A 216 -10.99 -7.81 29.02
N TYR A 217 -11.63 -8.39 28.00
CA TYR A 217 -12.95 -7.94 27.54
C TYR A 217 -13.97 -7.86 28.69
N ARG A 218 -14.12 -8.93 29.48
CA ARG A 218 -15.07 -8.96 30.61
C ARG A 218 -14.76 -7.94 31.69
N ARG A 219 -13.47 -7.67 31.96
CA ARG A 219 -13.05 -6.69 32.96
C ARG A 219 -13.48 -5.26 32.59
N PHE A 220 -13.54 -4.98 31.29
CA PHE A 220 -13.83 -3.64 30.77
C PHE A 220 -15.22 -3.52 30.12
N ASP A 221 -15.99 -4.61 30.03
CA ASP A 221 -17.37 -4.56 29.57
C ASP A 221 -18.22 -3.79 30.60
N GLY A 222 -18.68 -2.61 30.20
CA GLY A 222 -19.35 -1.65 31.10
C GLY A 222 -18.43 -0.59 31.74
N ASP A 223 -17.11 -0.70 31.61
CA ASP A 223 -16.13 0.28 32.12
C ASP A 223 -15.21 0.79 30.99
N LYS A 224 -15.79 1.66 30.17
CA LYS A 224 -15.08 2.25 29.01
C LYS A 224 -13.87 3.08 29.43
N HIS A 225 -13.99 3.85 30.53
CA HIS A 225 -12.95 4.79 30.98
C HIS A 225 -11.69 4.03 31.42
N ALA A 226 -11.86 2.93 32.15
CA ALA A 226 -10.72 2.11 32.52
C ALA A 226 -10.07 1.45 31.29
N PHE A 227 -10.85 1.09 30.26
CA PHE A 227 -10.28 0.57 29.01
C PHE A 227 -9.48 1.63 28.24
N GLU A 228 -9.91 2.89 28.24
CA GLU A 228 -9.20 4.00 27.62
C GLU A 228 -7.80 4.18 28.25
N ALA A 229 -7.70 4.04 29.58
CA ALA A 229 -6.42 4.05 30.29
C ALA A 229 -5.51 2.89 29.87
N LEU A 230 -6.05 1.66 29.83
CA LEU A 230 -5.31 0.48 29.38
C LEU A 230 -4.82 0.64 27.93
N ALA A 231 -5.70 1.09 27.04
CA ALA A 231 -5.40 1.33 25.63
C ALA A 231 -4.29 2.36 25.45
N SER A 232 -4.30 3.43 26.25
CA SER A 232 -3.23 4.43 26.24
C SER A 232 -1.87 3.85 26.64
N ALA A 233 -1.83 3.02 27.69
CA ALA A 233 -0.61 2.36 28.14
C ALA A 233 -0.06 1.37 27.09
N VAL A 234 -0.94 0.57 26.48
CA VAL A 234 -0.56 -0.37 25.42
C VAL A 234 -0.07 0.36 24.17
N ALA A 235 -0.78 1.42 23.75
CA ALA A 235 -0.33 2.27 22.64
C ALA A 235 1.05 2.87 22.91
N ALA A 236 1.32 3.32 24.14
CA ALA A 236 2.62 3.85 24.51
C ALA A 236 3.73 2.81 24.40
N ARG A 237 3.48 1.56 24.82
CA ARG A 237 4.44 0.45 24.67
C ARG A 237 4.74 0.16 23.20
N VAL A 238 3.70 -0.02 22.38
CA VAL A 238 3.83 -0.29 20.94
C VAL A 238 4.64 0.82 20.23
N MET A 239 4.37 2.08 20.57
CA MET A 239 5.07 3.22 19.99
C MET A 239 6.56 3.28 20.41
N ARG A 240 6.87 2.94 21.67
CA ARG A 240 8.25 2.91 22.17
C ARG A 240 9.06 1.75 21.61
N ALA A 241 8.44 0.58 21.42
CA ALA A 241 9.10 -0.60 20.87
C ALA A 241 9.67 -0.35 19.47
N SER A 242 9.11 0.61 18.74
CA SER A 242 9.58 1.02 17.41
C SER A 242 10.85 1.91 17.44
N GLY A 243 11.45 2.15 18.61
CA GLY A 243 12.65 2.96 18.77
C GLY A 243 12.41 4.47 18.76
N HIS A 244 11.15 4.90 18.78
CA HIS A 244 10.76 6.31 18.87
C HIS A 244 10.54 6.74 20.32
N SER A 245 10.80 8.01 20.60
CA SER A 245 10.48 8.60 21.90
C SER A 245 8.98 8.94 21.93
N TYR A 246 8.22 8.20 22.72
CA TYR A 246 6.78 8.44 22.92
C TYR A 246 6.53 8.99 24.33
N THR A 247 5.84 10.12 24.38
CA THR A 247 5.38 10.77 25.61
C THR A 247 3.88 10.57 25.77
N GLU A 248 3.50 9.96 26.89
CA GLU A 248 2.10 9.82 27.30
C GLU A 248 1.54 11.20 27.68
N GLY A 249 0.32 11.51 27.24
CA GLY A 249 -0.37 12.75 27.55
C GLY A 249 -1.44 12.55 28.61
N TRP A 250 -2.70 12.60 28.19
CA TRP A 250 -3.87 12.56 29.08
C TRP A 250 -5.04 11.81 28.45
N LEU A 251 -5.98 11.40 29.31
CA LEU A 251 -7.31 10.94 28.87
C LEU A 251 -8.22 12.14 28.66
N THR A 252 -9.06 12.11 27.64
CA THR A 252 -9.97 13.22 27.36
C THR A 252 -11.26 13.09 28.19
N ARG A 253 -11.97 14.21 28.40
CA ARG A 253 -13.28 14.17 29.06
C ARG A 253 -14.34 13.54 28.15
N ARG A 254 -15.33 12.90 28.78
CA ARG A 254 -16.57 12.45 28.14
C ARG A 254 -17.16 13.57 27.28
N SER A 255 -17.02 13.45 25.97
CA SER A 255 -17.80 14.23 25.02
C SER A 255 -18.88 13.31 24.46
N GLY A 256 -20.15 13.76 24.51
CA GLY A 256 -21.29 12.98 24.02
C GLY A 256 -21.21 12.62 22.53
N ASP A 257 -20.28 13.25 21.80
CA ASP A 257 -20.09 13.12 20.35
C ASP A 257 -18.81 12.37 19.96
N GLY A 258 -18.37 11.47 20.85
CA GLY A 258 -17.40 10.42 20.53
C GLY A 258 -16.00 10.94 20.18
N GLY A 259 -15.46 11.91 20.93
CA GLY A 259 -14.11 12.47 20.82
C GLY A 259 -12.97 11.43 20.84
N ALA A 260 -11.72 11.87 20.62
CA ALA A 260 -10.55 10.99 20.84
C ALA A 260 -10.48 10.66 22.33
N ASP A 261 -10.14 9.43 22.70
CA ASP A 261 -10.21 8.98 24.09
C ASP A 261 -8.93 9.35 24.87
N PHE A 262 -7.80 9.40 24.19
CA PHE A 262 -6.52 9.80 24.79
C PHE A 262 -5.63 10.56 23.82
N VAL A 263 -4.67 11.30 24.37
CA VAL A 263 -3.68 12.07 23.62
C VAL A 263 -2.28 11.65 24.04
N GLY A 264 -1.37 11.55 23.08
CA GLY A 264 0.06 11.39 23.31
C GLY A 264 0.90 12.16 22.29
N ARG A 265 2.21 11.98 22.35
CA ARG A 265 3.18 12.65 21.48
C ARG A 265 4.27 11.69 21.04
N LEU A 266 4.59 11.72 19.75
CA LEU A 266 5.69 10.98 19.15
C LEU A 266 6.79 11.97 18.72
N ASP A 267 8.00 11.77 19.23
CA ASP A 267 9.16 12.58 18.85
C ASP A 267 9.97 11.84 17.79
N LEU A 268 10.14 12.48 16.64
CA LEU A 268 10.91 11.97 15.51
C LEU A 268 12.20 12.78 15.37
N GLY A 269 13.35 12.12 15.30
CA GLY A 269 14.65 12.79 15.22
C GLY A 269 15.13 13.34 16.57
N SER A 270 16.13 14.22 16.54
CA SER A 270 16.69 14.82 17.76
C SER A 270 17.26 16.22 17.50
N GLY A 271 17.31 17.06 18.53
CA GLY A 271 17.83 18.42 18.46
C GLY A 271 17.10 19.29 17.42
N LEU A 272 17.86 20.04 16.61
CA LEU A 272 17.32 20.87 15.52
C LEU A 272 16.75 20.05 14.34
N ALA A 273 17.09 18.76 14.25
CA ALA A 273 16.57 17.83 13.24
C ALA A 273 15.39 17.01 13.79
N GLY A 274 14.79 17.43 14.91
CA GLY A 274 13.66 16.78 15.54
C GLY A 274 12.31 17.44 15.21
N THR A 275 11.24 16.66 15.24
CA THR A 275 9.86 17.15 15.21
C THR A 275 8.98 16.34 16.16
N LYS A 276 7.90 16.97 16.62
CA LYS A 276 6.93 16.39 17.56
C LYS A 276 5.60 16.21 16.82
N LEU A 277 5.07 14.99 16.81
CA LEU A 277 3.77 14.66 16.23
C LEU A 277 2.75 14.41 17.33
N VAL A 278 1.53 14.93 17.16
CA VAL A 278 0.41 14.63 18.07
C VAL A 278 -0.13 13.24 17.73
N VAL A 279 -0.40 12.45 18.76
CA VAL A 279 -1.03 11.13 18.64
C VAL A 279 -2.43 11.20 19.24
N LEU A 280 -3.46 10.93 18.42
CA LEU A 280 -4.84 10.77 18.89
C LEU A 280 -5.18 9.29 19.06
N GLY A 281 -5.57 8.91 20.26
CA GLY A 281 -5.99 7.56 20.60
C GLY A 281 -7.50 7.38 20.57
N GLN A 282 -7.95 6.24 20.03
CA GLN A 282 -9.30 5.72 20.19
C GLN A 282 -9.22 4.32 20.79
N ALA A 283 -9.99 4.07 21.82
CA ALA A 283 -10.12 2.80 22.51
C ALA A 283 -11.56 2.28 22.36
N LYS A 284 -11.72 1.01 22.00
CA LYS A 284 -13.04 0.40 21.93
C LYS A 284 -13.03 -1.02 22.47
N CYS A 285 -13.58 -1.20 23.67
CA CYS A 285 -13.87 -2.52 24.20
C CYS A 285 -15.15 -3.06 23.54
N ILE A 286 -15.00 -4.03 22.66
CA ILE A 286 -16.10 -4.77 21.99
C ILE A 286 -15.90 -6.27 22.20
N LYS A 287 -16.93 -7.07 21.92
CA LYS A 287 -16.77 -8.52 21.96
C LYS A 287 -15.62 -8.96 21.03
N PRO A 288 -14.76 -9.92 21.42
CA PRO A 288 -13.62 -10.34 20.61
C PRO A 288 -13.97 -10.82 19.19
N ASP A 289 -15.20 -11.31 18.99
CA ASP A 289 -15.72 -11.75 17.70
C ASP A 289 -16.22 -10.61 16.81
N SER A 290 -16.31 -9.39 17.33
CA SER A 290 -16.84 -8.22 16.65
C SER A 290 -15.78 -7.52 15.81
N LEU A 291 -16.24 -6.79 14.79
CA LEU A 291 -15.40 -6.09 13.83
C LEU A 291 -15.54 -4.58 13.95
N VAL A 292 -14.41 -3.89 13.82
CA VAL A 292 -14.34 -2.45 13.59
C VAL A 292 -14.45 -2.18 12.08
N SER A 293 -15.39 -1.31 11.72
CA SER A 293 -15.67 -0.94 10.33
C SER A 293 -14.79 0.22 9.85
N ALA A 294 -14.75 0.42 8.52
CA ALA A 294 -14.00 1.52 7.92
C ALA A 294 -14.51 2.89 8.37
N GLU A 295 -15.84 3.04 8.46
CA GLU A 295 -16.48 4.25 8.97
C GLU A 295 -16.00 4.63 10.38
N GLN A 296 -15.80 3.63 11.26
CA GLN A 296 -15.33 3.88 12.62
C GLN A 296 -13.88 4.38 12.64
N ILE A 297 -13.02 3.85 11.78
CA ILE A 297 -11.65 4.34 11.62
C ILE A 297 -11.63 5.73 10.99
N ALA A 298 -12.45 5.96 9.96
CA ALA A 298 -12.57 7.24 9.27
C ALA A 298 -12.96 8.39 10.23
N ARG A 299 -13.77 8.11 11.26
CA ARG A 299 -14.09 9.08 12.32
C ARG A 299 -12.88 9.56 13.12
N VAL A 300 -11.89 8.68 13.34
CA VAL A 300 -10.61 9.04 13.96
C VAL A 300 -9.78 9.87 12.98
N VAL A 301 -9.69 9.42 11.73
CA VAL A 301 -8.91 10.08 10.67
C VAL A 301 -9.41 11.50 10.39
N ALA A 302 -10.73 11.71 10.37
CA ALA A 302 -11.36 13.01 10.14
C ALA A 302 -10.94 14.08 11.15
N ARG A 303 -10.32 13.69 12.27
CA ARG A 303 -9.85 14.61 13.34
C ARG A 303 -8.36 14.88 13.27
N LEU A 304 -7.62 14.11 12.45
CA LEU A 304 -6.19 14.29 12.30
C LEU A 304 -5.91 15.56 11.50
N ARG A 305 -5.00 16.38 12.02
CA ARG A 305 -4.43 17.53 11.31
C ARG A 305 -3.10 17.15 10.68
N ARG A 306 -2.53 18.04 9.87
CA ARG A 306 -1.17 17.82 9.33
C ARG A 306 -0.18 17.60 10.48
N GLY A 307 0.60 16.53 10.39
CA GLY A 307 1.56 16.13 11.43
C GLY A 307 0.93 15.43 12.63
N TRP A 308 -0.32 14.96 12.52
CA TRP A 308 -0.97 14.14 13.54
C TRP A 308 -1.10 12.71 13.02
N ILE A 309 -1.02 11.75 13.94
CA ILE A 309 -1.28 10.33 13.66
C ILE A 309 -2.35 9.80 14.62
N GLY A 310 -3.05 8.75 14.21
CA GLY A 310 -4.02 8.05 15.04
C GLY A 310 -3.48 6.75 15.60
N VAL A 311 -4.07 6.30 16.71
CA VAL A 311 -3.96 4.92 17.20
C VAL A 311 -5.37 4.44 17.54
N TYR A 312 -5.75 3.28 17.02
CA TYR A 312 -7.00 2.63 17.35
C TYR A 312 -6.68 1.34 18.10
N VAL A 313 -7.21 1.19 19.31
CA VAL A 313 -7.06 0.00 20.15
C VAL A 313 -8.43 -0.66 20.36
N THR A 314 -8.51 -1.97 20.17
CA THR A 314 -9.76 -2.71 20.35
C THR A 314 -9.49 -4.11 20.89
N THR A 315 -10.46 -4.66 21.62
CA THR A 315 -10.49 -6.09 21.98
C THR A 315 -11.01 -6.98 20.84
N GLY A 316 -11.60 -6.38 19.80
CA GLY A 316 -12.06 -7.11 18.59
C GLY A 316 -11.02 -7.14 17.46
N SER A 317 -11.50 -7.21 16.22
CA SER A 317 -10.64 -7.18 15.02
C SER A 317 -11.06 -6.09 14.04
N TYR A 318 -10.23 -5.79 13.05
CA TYR A 318 -10.55 -4.87 11.97
C TYR A 318 -11.01 -5.62 10.73
N SER A 319 -12.11 -5.15 10.13
CA SER A 319 -12.60 -5.75 8.89
C SER A 319 -11.59 -5.58 7.75
N GLU A 320 -11.50 -6.57 6.86
CA GLU A 320 -10.61 -6.49 5.68
C GLU A 320 -10.91 -5.29 4.77
N PRO A 321 -12.18 -4.90 4.52
CA PRO A 321 -12.49 -3.66 3.81
C PRO A 321 -11.95 -2.40 4.51
N ALA A 322 -11.98 -2.36 5.86
CA ALA A 322 -11.44 -1.21 6.60
C ALA A 322 -9.93 -1.10 6.46
N GLN A 323 -9.21 -2.22 6.53
CA GLN A 323 -7.77 -2.23 6.31
C GLN A 323 -7.42 -1.86 4.87
N LEU A 324 -8.21 -2.33 3.90
CA LEU A 324 -8.00 -1.97 2.50
C LEU A 324 -8.18 -0.47 2.27
N GLU A 325 -9.26 0.12 2.78
CA GLU A 325 -9.51 1.57 2.72
C GLU A 325 -8.35 2.34 3.36
N MET A 326 -7.87 1.91 4.54
CA MET A 326 -6.72 2.55 5.18
C MET A 326 -5.45 2.57 4.31
N VAL A 327 -5.18 1.48 3.59
CA VAL A 327 -3.99 1.41 2.73
C VAL A 327 -4.19 2.22 1.45
N GLU A 328 -5.40 2.19 0.87
CA GLU A 328 -5.75 2.92 -0.35
C GLU A 328 -5.77 4.44 -0.11
N ASP A 329 -6.36 4.89 0.99
CA ASP A 329 -6.49 6.29 1.35
C ASP A 329 -5.34 6.80 2.24
N GLN A 330 -4.34 5.95 2.49
CA GLN A 330 -3.11 6.25 3.25
C GLN A 330 -3.39 6.84 4.64
N TYR A 331 -4.37 6.28 5.35
CA TYR A 331 -4.74 6.75 6.69
C TYR A 331 -3.55 6.59 7.66
N PRO A 332 -3.08 7.68 8.32
CA PRO A 332 -1.94 7.60 9.24
C PRO A 332 -2.40 7.13 10.62
N VAL A 333 -2.93 5.91 10.69
CA VAL A 333 -3.49 5.32 11.92
C VAL A 333 -2.84 3.96 12.20
N VAL A 334 -2.33 3.78 13.41
CA VAL A 334 -1.86 2.48 13.91
C VAL A 334 -3.07 1.69 14.42
N LEU A 335 -3.16 0.41 14.03
CA LEU A 335 -4.21 -0.50 14.47
C LEU A 335 -3.64 -1.49 15.49
N ILE A 336 -4.33 -1.62 16.63
CA ILE A 336 -4.00 -2.59 17.69
C ILE A 336 -5.27 -3.43 17.93
N ASN A 337 -5.28 -4.65 17.36
CA ASN A 337 -6.39 -5.59 17.50
C ASN A 337 -6.31 -6.37 18.83
N GLY A 338 -7.32 -7.20 19.12
CA GLY A 338 -7.38 -7.96 20.37
C GLY A 338 -6.20 -8.92 20.58
N GLN A 339 -5.66 -9.52 19.51
CA GLN A 339 -4.48 -10.37 19.61
C GLN A 339 -3.23 -9.56 19.98
N ASP A 340 -2.99 -8.43 19.32
CA ASP A 340 -1.86 -7.56 19.61
C ASP A 340 -1.97 -6.95 21.01
N LEU A 341 -3.17 -6.52 21.40
CA LEU A 341 -3.47 -6.01 22.74
C LEU A 341 -3.03 -6.99 23.83
N VAL A 342 -3.46 -8.25 23.74
CA VAL A 342 -3.12 -9.27 24.75
C VAL A 342 -1.66 -9.67 24.69
N LYS A 343 -1.07 -9.72 23.50
CA LYS A 343 0.36 -9.98 23.34
C LYS A 343 1.16 -8.93 24.11
N GLU A 344 0.89 -7.65 23.91
CA GLU A 344 1.60 -6.57 24.58
C GLU A 344 1.36 -6.57 26.09
N LEU A 345 0.12 -6.82 26.55
CA LEU A 345 -0.17 -6.93 27.98
C LEU A 345 0.56 -8.09 28.65
N ARG A 346 0.69 -9.24 27.97
CA ARG A 346 1.48 -10.36 28.48
C ARG A 346 2.96 -10.02 28.56
N GLU A 347 3.51 -9.34 27.57
CA GLU A 347 4.90 -8.91 27.60
C GLU A 347 5.14 -7.95 28.79
N ILE A 348 4.24 -6.99 29.05
CA ILE A 348 4.31 -6.14 30.26
C ILE A 348 4.23 -6.99 31.53
N ALA A 349 3.29 -7.94 31.58
CA ALA A 349 3.10 -8.78 32.76
C ALA A 349 4.33 -9.65 33.06
N LEU A 350 5.03 -10.13 32.02
CA LEU A 350 6.25 -10.92 32.17
C LEU A 350 7.43 -10.09 32.67
N GLU A 351 7.55 -8.84 32.22
CA GLU A 351 8.63 -7.93 32.63
C GLU A 351 8.49 -7.48 34.09
N ASP A 352 7.28 -7.04 34.47
CA ASP A 352 7.09 -6.29 35.72
C ASP A 352 6.18 -6.97 36.75
N HIS A 353 5.50 -8.08 36.38
CA HIS A 353 4.45 -8.69 37.21
C HIS A 353 4.54 -10.23 37.30
N GLY A 354 5.70 -10.82 36.99
CA GLY A 354 5.91 -12.28 37.11
C GLY A 354 4.98 -13.14 36.26
N GLY A 355 4.40 -12.56 35.20
CA GLY A 355 3.43 -13.21 34.32
C GLY A 355 1.97 -13.14 34.77
N ASP A 356 1.65 -12.48 35.90
CA ASP A 356 0.26 -12.25 36.31
C ASP A 356 -0.38 -11.13 35.50
N LEU A 357 -1.19 -11.52 34.50
CA LEU A 357 -1.92 -10.59 33.65
C LEU A 357 -2.95 -9.76 34.41
N SER A 358 -3.68 -10.36 35.37
CA SER A 358 -4.73 -9.65 36.10
C SER A 358 -4.12 -8.60 37.01
N GLY A 359 -3.06 -8.98 37.74
CA GLY A 359 -2.27 -8.05 38.56
C GLY A 359 -1.63 -6.94 37.72
N CYS A 360 -1.10 -7.26 36.54
CA CYS A 360 -0.57 -6.28 35.59
C CYS A 360 -1.64 -5.26 35.15
N VAL A 361 -2.82 -5.74 34.74
CA VAL A 361 -3.92 -4.87 34.32
C VAL A 361 -4.36 -3.94 35.46
N GLU A 362 -4.56 -4.46 36.67
CA GLU A 362 -4.93 -3.63 37.83
C GLU A 362 -3.80 -2.66 38.21
N HIS A 363 -2.54 -3.07 38.10
CA HIS A 363 -1.42 -2.17 38.34
C HIS A 363 -1.36 -1.04 37.30
N LEU A 364 -1.56 -1.32 36.02
CA LEU A 364 -1.59 -0.30 34.97
C LEU A 364 -2.69 0.74 35.21
N LEU A 365 -3.85 0.31 35.75
CA LEU A 365 -4.95 1.20 36.10
C LEU A 365 -4.64 2.07 37.33
N ASN A 366 -3.99 1.49 38.36
CA ASN A 366 -3.77 2.16 39.64
C ASN A 366 -2.50 3.03 39.69
N SER A 367 -1.43 2.59 39.01
CA SER A 367 -0.11 3.23 39.04
C SER A 367 0.02 4.39 38.05
N ARG A 368 -0.90 4.48 37.08
CA ARG A 368 -0.90 5.51 36.04
C ARG A 368 -2.30 6.13 35.90
N PRO A 369 -2.78 6.90 36.89
CA PRO A 369 -3.95 7.72 36.67
C PRO A 369 -3.57 8.82 35.66
N LEU A 370 -3.71 8.54 34.37
CA LEU A 370 -3.66 9.57 33.34
C LEU A 370 -4.73 10.59 33.74
N GLU A 371 -4.31 11.83 33.95
CA GLU A 371 -5.23 12.89 34.34
C GLU A 371 -6.32 13.02 33.26
N VAL A 372 -7.58 13.09 33.68
CA VAL A 372 -8.67 13.36 32.76
C VAL A 372 -8.75 14.86 32.54
N LEU A 373 -8.18 15.34 31.43
CA LEU A 373 -8.02 16.77 31.17
C LEU A 373 -8.91 17.26 30.03
N ASN A 374 -9.35 18.51 30.16
CA ASN A 374 -10.04 19.24 29.09
C ASN A 374 -9.06 20.18 28.39
N ARG A 375 -8.09 19.61 27.67
CA ARG A 375 -7.05 20.34 26.92
C ARG A 375 -7.17 20.03 25.44
N ARG A 376 -6.72 20.96 24.59
CA ARG A 376 -6.63 20.69 23.15
C ARG A 376 -5.46 19.74 22.89
N PRO A 377 -5.58 18.78 21.95
CA PRO A 377 -4.50 17.81 21.73
C PRO A 377 -3.16 18.45 21.36
N GLU A 378 -3.15 19.58 20.63
CA GLU A 378 -1.93 20.34 20.32
C GLU A 378 -1.13 20.82 21.54
N GLU A 379 -1.75 20.92 22.72
CA GLU A 379 -1.08 21.36 23.95
C GLU A 379 -0.03 20.34 24.42
N ILE A 380 -0.07 19.09 23.95
CA ILE A 380 0.96 18.08 24.25
C ILE A 380 2.34 18.45 23.66
N LEU A 381 2.37 19.38 22.71
CA LEU A 381 3.60 19.84 22.06
C LEU A 381 4.36 20.90 22.88
N LEU A 382 3.72 21.45 23.92
CA LEU A 382 4.27 22.53 24.75
C LEU A 382 5.24 22.02 25.83
N GLY A 383 5.07 20.78 26.30
CA GLY A 383 6.13 20.01 26.94
C GLY A 383 6.95 19.30 25.89
#